data_AF-A0A2G4ILN4-F1
#
_entry.id   AF-A0A2G4ILN4-F1
#
_cell.length_a   1.000
_cell.length_b   1.000
_cell.length_c   1.000
_cell.angle_alpha   90.00
_cell.angle_beta   90.00
_cell.angle_gamma   90.00
#
_symmetry.space_group_name_H-M   'P 1'
#
loop_
_entity.id
_entity.type
_entity.pdbx_description
1 polymer ?
#
loop_
_entity_poly.entity_id
_entity_poly.type
_entity_poly.pdbx_seq_one_letter_code
_entity_poly.pdbx_strand_id
1 'polypeptide(L)' 'MILKRDVQVAAQRADGEFISLTTMTAGDMFGEIALLTNESARTATTISNKGCELLVIERIAFETHLNNVDTLTRYII' A
#
# COMPACT_ATOMS: atom_id res chain seq x y z
N MET A 1 -6.32 0.70 0.59
CA MET A 1 -6.93 1.23 -0.65
C MET A 1 -7.31 2.69 -0.43
N ILE A 2 -7.11 3.53 -1.44
CA ILE A 2 -7.44 4.95 -1.38
C ILE A 2 -8.90 5.14 -1.78
N LEU A 3 -9.71 5.73 -0.90
CA LEU A 3 -11.12 6.02 -1.18
C LEU A 3 -11.30 7.44 -1.75
N LYS A 4 -10.51 8.40 -1.28
CA LYS A 4 -10.54 9.78 -1.75
C LYS A 4 -9.15 10.41 -1.70
N ARG A 5 -8.90 11.32 -2.64
CA ARG A 5 -7.63 12.07 -2.83
C ARG A 5 -6.49 11.17 -3.28
N ASP A 6 -5.30 11.75 -3.26
CA ASP A 6 -4.06 11.15 -3.72
C ASP A 6 -3.05 11.00 -2.56
N VAL A 7 -2.12 10.07 -2.75
CA VAL A 7 -0.96 9.87 -1.90
C VAL A 7 0.28 9.74 -2.78
N GLN A 8 1.40 10.25 -2.29
CA GLN A 8 2.70 10.11 -2.92
C GLN A 8 3.43 8.91 -2.31
N VAL A 9 3.97 8.05 -3.16
CA VAL A 9 4.85 6.94 -2.75
C VAL A 9 6.30 7.41 -2.90
N ALA A 10 7.09 7.26 -1.85
CA ALA A 10 8.48 7.69 -1.83
C ALA A 10 9.41 6.63 -1.20
N ALA A 11 10.60 6.50 -1.75
CA ALA A 11 11.69 5.74 -1.14
C ALA A 11 12.63 6.68 -0.39
N GLN A 12 13.14 6.23 0.76
CA GLN A 12 14.18 6.96 1.47
C GLN A 12 15.56 6.54 0.94
N ARG A 13 16.40 7.51 0.61
CA ARG A 13 17.79 7.32 0.23
C ARG A 13 18.69 7.17 1.46
N ALA A 14 19.93 6.74 1.24
CA ALA A 14 20.95 6.60 2.28
C ALA A 14 21.32 7.95 2.95
N ASP A 15 21.16 9.07 2.27
CA ASP A 15 21.35 10.42 2.81
C ASP A 15 20.15 10.93 3.63
N GLY A 16 19.08 10.15 3.72
CA GLY A 16 17.86 10.47 4.44
C GLY A 16 16.81 11.22 3.62
N GLU A 17 17.11 11.66 2.40
CA GLU A 17 16.14 12.31 1.52
C GLU A 17 15.13 11.32 0.94
N PHE A 18 13.92 11.80 0.69
CA PHE A 18 12.87 11.02 0.04
C PHE A 18 12.85 11.31 -1.47
N ILE A 19 12.93 10.25 -2.28
CA ILE A 19 12.67 10.33 -3.72
C ILE A 19 11.22 9.91 -3.96
N SER A 20 10.47 10.77 -4.66
CA SER A 20 9.15 10.43 -5.20
C SER A 20 9.25 9.32 -6.23
N LEU A 21 8.61 8.19 -5.97
CA LEU A 21 8.50 7.07 -6.90
C LEU A 21 7.28 7.22 -7.81
N THR A 22 6.11 7.49 -7.22
CA THR A 22 4.86 7.65 -7.96
C THR A 22 3.81 8.39 -7.13
N THR A 23 2.68 8.74 -7.76
CA THR A 23 1.46 9.24 -7.09
C THR A 23 0.33 8.26 -7.36
N MET A 24 -0.37 7.87 -6.30
CA MET A 24 -1.52 6.96 -6.35
C MET A 24 -2.78 7.73 -6.00
N THR A 25 -3.91 7.32 -6.56
CA THR A 25 -5.20 8.02 -6.53
C THR A 25 -6.32 7.10 -6.03
N ALA A 26 -7.53 7.64 -5.89
CA ALA A 26 -8.67 6.86 -5.45
C ALA A 26 -8.90 5.61 -6.33
N GLY A 27 -9.10 4.45 -5.68
CA GLY A 27 -9.15 3.14 -6.31
C GLY A 27 -7.84 2.34 -6.17
N ASP A 28 -6.70 3.03 -6.05
CA ASP A 28 -5.41 2.35 -5.96
C ASP A 28 -5.19 1.72 -4.57
N MET A 29 -4.44 0.62 -4.53
CA MET A 29 -4.09 -0.11 -3.32
C MET A 29 -2.58 -0.04 -3.06
N PHE A 30 -2.19 0.10 -1.80
CA PHE A 30 -0.80 0.08 -1.37
C PHE A 30 -0.68 -0.67 -0.02
N GLY A 31 0.52 -1.17 0.29
CA GLY A 31 0.81 -1.92 1.52
C GLY A 31 0.57 -3.43 1.43
N GLU A 32 0.13 -3.90 0.26
CA GLU A 32 -0.12 -5.30 -0.08
C GLU A 32 1.16 -6.16 -0.04
N ILE A 33 2.31 -5.62 -0.44
CA ILE A 33 3.57 -6.39 -0.49
C ILE A 33 3.92 -6.93 0.89
N ALA A 34 3.72 -6.15 1.95
CA ALA A 34 4.00 -6.58 3.32
C ALA A 34 2.97 -7.59 3.87
N LEU A 35 1.83 -7.76 3.17
CA LEU A 35 0.81 -8.77 3.50
C LEU A 35 1.00 -10.05 2.66
N LEU A 36 1.44 -9.91 1.41
CA LEU A 36 1.64 -11.02 0.46
C LEU A 36 2.99 -11.71 0.63
N THR A 37 3.99 -10.99 1.12
CA THR A 37 5.30 -11.56 1.41
C THR A 37 5.44 -11.83 2.90
N ASN A 38 6.23 -12.86 3.25
CA ASN A 38 6.63 -13.08 4.66
C ASN A 38 7.61 -12.02 5.16
N GLU A 39 8.06 -11.12 4.28
CA GLU A 39 8.87 -9.97 4.63
C GLU A 39 7.93 -8.89 5.16
N SER A 40 7.84 -8.77 6.48
CA SER A 40 7.03 -7.72 7.14
C SER A 40 7.63 -6.32 6.97
N ALA A 41 8.50 -6.12 5.98
CA ALA A 41 9.24 -4.90 5.74
C ALA A 41 8.45 -3.98 4.79
N ARG A 42 8.24 -2.74 5.22
CA ARG A 42 7.72 -1.67 4.37
C ARG A 42 8.74 -1.35 3.28
N THR A 43 8.38 -1.50 2.01
CA THR A 43 9.26 -1.25 0.85
C THR A 43 9.30 0.23 0.43
N ALA A 44 8.24 0.99 0.69
CA ALA A 44 8.15 2.41 0.39
C ALA A 44 7.27 3.16 1.40
N THR A 45 7.46 4.48 1.50
CA THR A 45 6.68 5.35 2.38
C THR A 45 5.57 6.02 1.58
N THR A 46 4.34 5.95 2.08
CA THR A 46 3.20 6.66 1.49
C THR A 46 2.89 7.92 2.29
N ILE A 47 2.84 9.06 1.62
CA ILE A 47 2.66 10.38 2.22
C ILE A 47 1.44 11.03 1.58
N SER A 48 0.50 11.51 2.39
CA SER A 48 -0.57 12.37 1.86
C SER A 48 -0.28 13.83 2.22
N ASN A 49 -0.28 14.69 1.20
CA ASN A 49 -0.06 16.13 1.38
C ASN A 49 -1.33 16.86 1.85
N LYS A 50 -2.47 16.16 1.89
CA LYS A 50 -3.79 16.66 2.33
C LYS A 50 -4.48 15.57 3.17
N GLY A 51 -5.70 15.83 3.64
CA GLY A 51 -6.52 14.76 4.23
C GLY A 51 -6.83 13.69 3.18
N CYS A 52 -6.66 12.41 3.52
CA CYS A 52 -6.93 11.25 2.68
C CYS A 52 -7.87 10.29 3.41
N GLU A 53 -8.79 9.65 2.68
CA GLU A 53 -9.65 8.60 3.22
C GLU A 53 -9.16 7.25 2.70
N LEU A 54 -8.93 6.32 3.62
CA LEU A 54 -8.39 5.00 3.32
C LEU A 54 -9.35 3.91 3.79
N LEU A 55 -9.52 2.89 2.95
CA LEU A 55 -10.02 1.59 3.38
C LEU A 55 -8.83 0.74 3.79
N VAL A 56 -8.82 0.33 5.05
CA VAL A 56 -7.75 -0.47 5.66
C VAL A 56 -8.30 -1.86 5.95
N ILE A 57 -7.52 -2.88 5.56
CA ILE A 57 -7.79 -4.27 5.89
C ILE A 57 -6.65 -4.72 6.81
N GLU A 58 -6.99 -5.17 8.01
CA GLU A 58 -5.99 -5.69 8.94
C GLU A 58 -5.44 -7.04 8.47
N ARG A 59 -4.19 -7.35 8.83
CA ARG A 59 -3.52 -8.60 8.44
C ARG A 59 -4.35 -9.83 8.78
N ILE A 60 -4.91 -9.91 10.00
CA ILE A 60 -5.72 -11.06 10.44
C ILE A 60 -6.96 -11.23 9.54
N ALA A 61 -7.64 -10.14 9.21
CA ALA A 61 -8.80 -10.18 8.33
C ALA A 61 -8.41 -10.59 6.90
N PHE A 62 -7.26 -10.11 6.41
CA PHE A 62 -6.71 -10.50 5.12
C PHE A 62 -6.38 -12.00 5.07
N GLU A 63 -5.65 -12.52 6.06
CA GLU A 63 -5.28 -13.92 6.16
C GLU A 63 -6.50 -14.85 6.26
N THR A 64 -7.52 -14.44 7.03
CA THR A 64 -8.72 -15.24 7.27
C THR A 64 -9.64 -15.29 6.06
N HIS A 65 -9.78 -14.19 5.31
CA HIS A 65 -10.85 -14.04 4.31
C HIS A 65 -10.37 -13.87 2.88
N LEU A 66 -9.14 -13.40 2.65
CA LEU A 66 -8.68 -12.94 1.34
C LEU A 66 -7.49 -13.72 0.79
N ASN A 67 -6.67 -14.33 1.66
CA ASN A 67 -5.42 -14.99 1.26
C ASN A 67 -5.61 -16.23 0.35
N ASN A 68 -6.80 -16.85 0.36
CA ASN A 68 -7.12 -18.02 -0.48
C ASN A 68 -8.04 -17.69 -1.67
N VAL A 69 -8.23 -16.41 -1.99
CA VAL A 69 -9.07 -15.99 -3.10
C VAL A 69 -8.18 -15.75 -4.31
N ASP A 70 -8.03 -16.76 -5.17
CA ASP A 70 -7.16 -16.75 -6.37
C ASP A 70 -7.33 -15.52 -7.27
N THR A 71 -8.52 -14.91 -7.25
CA THR A 71 -8.84 -13.72 -8.04
C THR A 71 -8.19 -12.45 -7.49
N LEU A 72 -8.00 -12.32 -6.17
CA LEU A 72 -7.43 -11.11 -5.57
C LEU A 72 -5.95 -10.98 -5.88
N THR A 73 -5.21 -12.09 -5.86
CA THR A 73 -3.78 -12.11 -6.18
C THR A 73 -3.50 -11.56 -7.58
N ARG A 74 -4.43 -11.76 -8.54
CA ARG A 74 -4.32 -11.24 -9.92
C ARG A 74 -4.65 -9.75 -10.08
N TYR A 75 -5.34 -9.16 -9.12
CA TYR A 75 -5.68 -7.72 -9.13
C TYR A 75 -4.68 -6.88 -8.34
N ILE A 76 -3.90 -7.52 -7.46
CA ILE A 76 -3.01 -6.88 -6.51
C ILE A 76 -1.54 -6.99 -6.96
N ILE A 77 -1.20 -8.00 -7.75
CA ILE A 77 0.13 -8.23 -8.38
C ILE A 77 -0.02 -8.13 -9.90
#